data_AF-A0A957Z7I9-F1
#
_entry.id   AF-A0A957Z7I9-F1
#
_cell.length_a   1.000
_cell.length_b   1.000
_cell.length_c   1.000
_cell.angle_alpha   90.00
_cell.angle_beta   90.00
_cell.angle_gamma   90.00
#
_symmetry.space_group_name_H-M   'P 1'
#
loop_
_entity.id
_entity.type
_entity.pdbx_description
1 polymer ?
#
loop_
_entity_poly.entity_id
_entity_poly.type
_entity_poly.pdbx_seq_one_letter_code
_entity_poly.pdbx_strand_id
1 'polypeptide(L)' 'MEDDLRDHIAARTYLGRIGLPMDAANLICFLASEQGEWITGQIIRSRGGA' A
#
# COMPACT_ATOMS: atom_id res chain seq x y z
N MET A 1 -1.48 -10.94 -17.74
CA MET A 1 -0.34 -11.05 -16.82
C MET A 1 -0.27 -12.51 -16.48
N GLU A 2 0.82 -13.18 -16.82
CA GLU A 2 0.97 -14.62 -16.58
C GLU A 2 0.77 -14.89 -15.08
N ASP A 3 -0.06 -15.87 -14.73
CA ASP A 3 -0.49 -16.11 -13.35
C ASP A 3 0.72 -16.31 -12.41
N ASP A 4 1.80 -16.89 -12.90
CA ASP A 4 3.08 -17.04 -12.21
C ASP A 4 3.68 -15.71 -11.71
N LEU A 5 3.55 -14.63 -12.50
CA LEU A 5 4.03 -13.31 -12.07
C LEU A 5 3.14 -12.72 -10.98
N ARG A 6 1.84 -13.00 -11.00
CA ARG A 6 0.90 -12.52 -9.98
C ARG A 6 1.20 -13.19 -8.65
N ASP A 7 1.38 -14.51 -8.67
CA ASP A 7 1.67 -15.30 -7.48
C ASP A 7 3.06 -14.97 -6.90
N HIS A 8 4.05 -14.77 -7.76
CA HIS A 8 5.39 -14.34 -7.33
C HIS A 8 5.35 -12.98 -6.62
N ILE A 9 4.57 -12.01 -7.13
CA ILE A 9 4.42 -10.70 -6.49
C ILE A 9 3.65 -10.83 -5.18
N ALA A 10 2.55 -11.59 -5.15
CA ALA A 10 1.74 -11.79 -3.97
C ALA A 10 2.55 -12.41 -2.82
N ALA A 11 3.39 -13.41 -3.12
CA ALA A 11 4.27 -14.07 -2.14
C ALA A 11 5.31 -13.15 -1.49
N ARG A 12 5.65 -12.03 -2.15
CA ARG A 12 6.60 -11.03 -1.61
C ARG A 12 5.94 -9.99 -0.70
N THR A 13 4.61 -9.93 -0.68
CA THR A 13 3.87 -9.05 0.22
C THR A 13 3.50 -9.79 1.50
N TYR A 14 3.58 -9.13 2.65
CA TYR A 14 3.15 -9.74 3.92
C TYR A 14 1.65 -10.06 3.96
N LEU A 15 0.85 -9.36 3.15
CA LEU A 15 -0.59 -9.57 3.06
C LEU A 15 -0.98 -10.66 2.04
N GLY A 16 -0.03 -11.32 1.39
CA GLY A 16 -0.28 -12.41 0.45
C GLY A 16 -1.11 -12.00 -0.77
N ARG A 17 -1.11 -10.71 -1.14
CA ARG A 17 -1.89 -10.19 -2.27
C ARG A 17 -1.19 -9.05 -2.98
N ILE A 18 -1.53 -8.88 -4.25
CA ILE A 18 -1.09 -7.71 -5.01
C ILE A 18 -1.78 -6.45 -4.45
N GLY A 19 -1.01 -5.38 -4.33
CA GLY A 19 -1.52 -4.05 -3.99
C GLY A 19 -2.48 -3.53 -5.06
N LEU A 20 -3.58 -2.93 -4.61
CA LEU A 20 -4.59 -2.32 -5.47
C LEU A 20 -4.46 -0.79 -5.39
N PRO A 21 -4.95 -0.04 -6.39
CA PRO A 21 -4.97 1.43 -6.33
C PRO A 21 -5.64 1.98 -5.06
N MET A 22 -6.62 1.25 -4.53
CA MET A 22 -7.33 1.63 -3.31
C MET A 22 -6.43 1.63 -2.06
N ASP A 23 -5.36 0.83 -2.03
CA ASP A 23 -4.43 0.79 -0.88
C ASP A 23 -3.64 2.09 -0.76
N ALA A 24 -3.30 2.71 -1.89
CA ALA A 24 -2.67 4.03 -1.91
C ALA A 24 -3.71 5.13 -1.62
N ALA A 25 -4.89 5.04 -2.23
CA ALA A 25 -5.96 6.01 -2.04
C ALA A 25 -6.40 6.11 -0.58
N ASN A 26 -6.58 4.99 0.12
CA ASN A 26 -6.95 4.97 1.54
C ASN A 26 -5.89 5.64 2.42
N LEU A 27 -4.60 5.39 2.15
CA LEU A 27 -3.51 6.07 2.86
C LEU A 27 -3.55 7.59 2.61
N ILE A 28 -3.77 8.01 1.36
CA ILE A 28 -3.89 9.43 1.01
C ILE A 28 -5.07 10.07 1.74
N CYS A 29 -6.24 9.44 1.74
CA CYS A 29 -7.42 9.91 2.44
C CYS A 29 -7.19 10.06 3.94
N PHE A 30 -6.48 9.11 4.57
CA PHE A 30 -6.09 9.20 5.97
C PHE A 30 -5.13 10.36 6.25
N LEU A 31 -4.09 10.52 5.42
CA LEU A 31 -3.13 11.62 5.59
C LEU A 31 -3.76 13.00 5.36
N ALA A 32 -4.79 13.07 4.52
CA ALA A 32 -5.51 14.30 4.23
C ALA A 32 -6.66 14.60 5.22
N SER A 33 -6.97 13.67 6.14
CA SER A 33 -8.02 13.87 7.14
C SER A 33 -7.47 14.51 8.42
N GLU A 34 -8.37 14.93 9.32
CA GLU A 34 -8.01 15.47 10.63
C GLU A 34 -7.14 14.50 11.45
N GLN A 35 -7.32 13.18 11.25
CA GLN A 35 -6.53 12.17 11.95
C GLN A 35 -5.05 12.17 11.52
N GLY A 36 -4.73 12.72 10.35
CA GLY A 36 -3.38 12.84 9.82
C GLY A 36 -2.65 14.12 10.25
N GLU A 37 -3.28 15.03 11.01
CA GLU A 37 -2.81 16.42 11.18
C GLU A 37 -1.37 16.57 11.69
N TRP A 38 -0.89 15.60 12.48
CA TRP A 38 0.45 15.65 13.08
C TRP A 38 1.53 14.95 12.25
N ILE A 39 1.16 14.36 11.10
CA ILE A 39 2.08 13.60 10.25
C ILE A 39 2.59 14.52 9.13
N THR A 40 3.84 14.96 9.27
CA THR A 40 4.50 15.81 8.27
C THR A 40 5.97 15.42 8.05
N GLY A 41 6.48 15.72 6.85
CA GLY A 41 7.88 15.45 6.47
C GLY A 41 8.25 13.97 6.31
N GLN A 42 7.26 13.06 6.33
CA GLN A 42 7.49 11.62 6.26
C GLN A 42 7.35 11.06 4.84
N ILE A 43 8.11 9.99 4.56
CA ILE A 43 7.90 9.16 3.37
C ILE A 43 7.26 7.85 3.82
N ILE A 44 5.95 7.71 3.58
CA ILE A 44 5.18 6.52 3.96
C ILE A 44 4.97 5.63 2.73
N ARG A 45 5.32 4.35 2.82
CA ARG A 45 5.26 3.39 1.71
C ARG A 45 4.04 2.48 1.83
N SER A 46 3.05 2.65 0.94
CA SER A 46 1.93 1.70 0.77
C SER A 46 2.35 0.55 -0.15
N ARG A 47 3.06 -0.44 0.39
CA ARG A 47 3.71 -1.53 -0.38
C ARG A 47 3.36 -2.94 0.09
N GLY A 48 2.38 -3.10 0.98
CA GLY A 48 2.07 -4.41 1.58
C GLY A 48 3.25 -5.03 2.35
N GLY A 49 4.21 -4.19 2.78
CA GLY A 49 5.43 -4.55 3.49
C GLY A 49 6.53 -5.22 2.66
N ALA A 50 6.40 -5.23 1.33
CA ALA A 50 7.45 -5.69 0.40
C ALA A 50 8.58 -4.67 0.17
#